data_AF-A0A328NPA2-F1
#
_entry.id   AF-A0A328NPA2-F1
#
_cell.length_a   1.000
_cell.length_b   1.000
_cell.length_c   1.000
_cell.angle_alpha   90.00
_cell.angle_beta   90.00
_cell.angle_gamma   90.00
#
_symmetry.space_group_name_H-M   'P 1'
#
loop_
_entity.id
_entity.type
_entity.pdbx_description
1 polymer ?
#
loop_
_entity_poly.entity_id
_entity_poly.type
_entity_poly.pdbx_seq_one_letter_code
_entity_poly.pdbx_strand_id
1 'polypeptide(L)'
;MLAERAAYTKVLDDLFPTAWHHVERHANNPIEADHSQLKHRLRPMRGLRSDRTAQTIITGHAFMQNLRRGHYELATGVAPGLRVAAAFTELARAI
;
A
#
# COMPACT_ATOMS: atom_id res chain seq x y z
N MET A 1 -10.49 -0.63 7.11
CA MET A 1 -10.75 0.44 6.12
C MET A 1 -11.22 -0.08 4.76
N LEU A 2 -10.58 -1.07 4.10
CA LEU A 2 -11.10 -1.62 2.83
C LEU A 2 -12.45 -2.37 2.98
N ALA A 3 -12.64 -3.09 4.09
CA ALA A 3 -13.90 -3.81 4.38
C ALA A 3 -15.10 -2.87 4.56
N GLU A 4 -14.88 -1.67 5.09
CA GLU A 4 -15.91 -0.67 5.35
C GLU A 4 -16.42 -0.04 4.05
N ARG A 5 -15.50 0.19 3.08
CA ARG A 5 -15.86 0.66 1.75
C ARG A 5 -16.70 -0.36 0.98
N ALA A 6 -16.34 -1.64 1.06
CA ALA A 6 -17.09 -2.72 0.41
C ALA A 6 -18.50 -2.89 1.01
N ALA A 7 -18.62 -2.80 2.34
CA ALA A 7 -19.92 -2.84 3.02
C ALA A 7 -20.78 -1.61 2.66
N TYR A 8 -20.19 -0.42 2.64
CA TYR A 8 -20.87 0.82 2.27
C TYR A 8 -21.35 0.83 0.81
N THR A 9 -20.53 0.35 -0.13
CA THR A 9 -20.93 0.23 -1.54
C THR A 9 -22.09 -0.74 -1.70
N LYS A 10 -22.04 -1.90 -1.03
CA LYS A 10 -23.14 -2.86 -1.07
C LYS A 10 -24.47 -2.28 -0.53
N VAL A 11 -24.41 -1.53 0.58
CA VAL A 11 -25.59 -0.86 1.15
C VAL A 11 -26.14 0.20 0.19
N LEU A 12 -25.29 0.92 -0.53
CA LEU A 12 -25.73 1.89 -1.54
C LEU A 12 -26.35 1.21 -2.77
N ASP A 13 -25.78 0.10 -3.22
CA ASP A 13 -26.32 -0.70 -4.32
C ASP A 13 -27.73 -1.25 -3.97
N ASP A 14 -27.94 -1.65 -2.70
CA ASP A 14 -29.23 -2.14 -2.20
C ASP A 14 -30.28 -1.01 -2.08
N LEU A 15 -29.88 0.19 -1.63
CA LEU A 15 -30.79 1.32 -1.39
C LEU A 15 -31.11 2.12 -2.66
N PHE A 16 -30.17 2.21 -3.60
CA PHE A 16 -30.28 3.02 -4.81
C PHE A 16 -29.74 2.28 -6.04
N PRO A 17 -30.39 1.20 -6.48
CA PRO A 17 -29.88 0.32 -7.54
C PRO A 17 -29.76 0.99 -8.92
N THR A 18 -30.39 2.15 -9.13
CA THR A 18 -30.30 2.94 -10.36
C THR A 18 -29.33 4.13 -10.25
N ALA A 19 -28.73 4.37 -9.07
CA ALA A 19 -27.78 5.46 -8.89
C ALA A 19 -26.46 5.13 -9.58
N TRP A 20 -25.95 6.06 -10.39
CA TRP A 20 -24.65 5.91 -11.03
C TRP A 20 -23.54 6.45 -10.13
N HIS A 21 -22.75 5.54 -9.56
CA HIS A 21 -21.62 5.89 -8.70
C HIS A 21 -20.37 6.26 -9.52
N HIS A 22 -20.18 7.55 -9.81
CA HIS A 22 -19.00 8.04 -10.54
C HIS A 22 -17.77 8.22 -9.61
N VAL A 23 -17.04 7.12 -9.36
CA VAL A 23 -15.84 7.10 -8.50
C VAL A 23 -14.52 7.31 -9.26
N GLU A 24 -14.55 7.38 -10.59
CA GLU A 24 -13.38 7.48 -11.46
C GLU A 24 -12.52 8.72 -11.15
N ARG A 25 -13.17 9.82 -10.75
CA ARG A 25 -12.49 11.04 -10.29
C ARG A 25 -11.55 10.84 -9.08
N HIS A 26 -11.70 9.72 -8.36
CA HIS A 26 -10.92 9.34 -7.18
C HIS A 26 -10.04 8.10 -7.41
N ALA A 27 -9.94 7.63 -8.66
CA ALA A 27 -9.10 6.48 -9.00
C ALA A 27 -7.60 6.73 -8.70
N ASN A 28 -7.16 7.99 -8.62
CA ASN A 28 -5.79 8.36 -8.25
C ASN A 28 -5.50 8.34 -6.74
N ASN A 29 -6.52 8.21 -5.88
CA ASN A 29 -6.34 8.27 -4.43
C ASN A 29 -5.27 7.27 -3.89
N PRO A 30 -5.15 6.02 -4.39
CA PRO A 30 -4.09 5.11 -3.94
C PRO A 30 -2.69 5.64 -4.26
N ILE A 31 -2.50 6.23 -5.45
CA ILE A 31 -1.22 6.80 -5.88
C ILE A 31 -0.86 8.00 -5.01
N GLU A 32 -1.82 8.89 -4.75
CA GLU A 32 -1.60 10.06 -3.88
C GLU A 32 -1.34 9.67 -2.42
N ALA A 33 -1.96 8.60 -1.94
CA ALA A 33 -1.71 8.06 -0.60
C ALA A 33 -0.27 7.53 -0.48
N ASP A 34 0.21 6.77 -1.47
CA ASP A 34 1.59 6.27 -1.50
C ASP A 34 2.60 7.40 -1.59
N HIS A 35 2.33 8.39 -2.45
CA HIS A 35 3.16 9.58 -2.59
C HIS A 35 3.23 10.38 -1.28
N SER A 36 2.11 10.56 -0.59
CA SER A 36 2.05 11.25 0.70
C SER A 36 2.85 10.52 1.78
N GLN A 37 2.80 9.19 1.81
CA GLN A 37 3.58 8.39 2.77
C GLN A 37 5.08 8.46 2.47
N LEU A 38 5.48 8.41 1.20
CA LEU A 38 6.86 8.59 0.80
C LEU A 38 7.37 10.00 1.18
N LYS A 39 6.62 11.05 0.86
CA LYS A 39 6.93 12.44 1.25
C LYS A 39 7.08 12.59 2.76
N HIS A 40 6.17 12.03 3.54
CA HIS A 40 6.25 12.07 5.00
C HIS A 40 7.54 11.42 5.52
N ARG A 41 7.93 10.28 4.94
CA ARG A 41 9.16 9.56 5.33
C ARG A 41 10.44 10.29 4.91
N LEU A 42 10.41 11.02 3.80
CA LEU A 42 11.54 11.82 3.32
C LEU A 42 11.66 13.18 4.02
N ARG A 43 10.56 13.75 4.53
CA ARG A 43 10.53 15.07 5.18
C ARG A 43 11.58 15.30 6.28
N PRO A 44 11.89 14.34 7.17
CA PRO A 44 12.95 14.55 8.18
C PRO A 44 14.38 14.45 7.61
N MET A 45 14.56 14.07 6.35
CA MET A 45 15.86 13.94 5.70
C MET A 45 16.29 15.27 5.06
N ARG A 46 17.60 15.55 5.00
CA ARG A 46 18.16 16.76 4.35
C ARG A 46 18.28 16.64 2.82
N GLY A 47 17.33 15.95 2.19
CA GLY A 47 17.38 15.61 0.76
C GLY A 47 18.22 14.36 0.45
N LEU A 48 18.00 13.81 -0.75
CA LEU A 48 18.69 12.63 -1.27
C LEU A 48 19.91 13.10 -2.06
N ARG A 49 21.10 12.59 -1.71
CA ARG A 49 22.39 13.11 -2.22
C ARG A 49 22.77 12.62 -3.62
N SER A 50 22.07 11.63 -4.15
CA SER A 50 22.28 11.08 -5.50
C SER A 50 21.08 10.28 -5.97
N ASP A 51 20.95 10.11 -7.28
CA ASP A 51 19.91 9.28 -7.90
C ASP A 51 19.98 7.83 -7.43
N ARG A 52 21.19 7.30 -7.23
CA ARG A 52 21.38 5.94 -6.67
C ARG A 52 20.79 5.82 -5.26
N THR A 53 21.00 6.84 -4.42
CA THR A 53 20.42 6.86 -3.06
C THR A 53 18.91 7.00 -3.13
N ALA A 54 18.42 7.84 -4.04
CA ALA A 54 16.99 8.02 -4.27
C ALA A 54 16.32 6.72 -4.71
N GLN A 55 16.89 6.04 -5.70
CA GLN A 55 16.40 4.75 -6.19
C GLN A 55 16.35 3.71 -5.07
N THR A 56 17.41 3.60 -4.26
CA THR A 56 17.46 2.64 -3.15
C THR A 56 16.34 2.89 -2.14
N ILE A 57 16.15 4.16 -1.74
CA ILE A 57 15.13 4.52 -0.74
C ILE A 57 13.72 4.37 -1.29
N ILE A 58 13.46 4.81 -2.53
CA ILE A 58 12.15 4.69 -3.18
C ILE A 58 11.79 3.21 -3.37
N THR A 59 12.72 2.40 -3.87
CA THR A 59 12.50 0.95 -4.06
C THR A 59 12.24 0.26 -2.73
N GLY A 60 13.03 0.56 -1.70
CA GLY A 60 12.81 0.01 -0.36
C GLY A 60 11.47 0.45 0.24
N HIS A 61 11.05 1.69 0.01
CA HIS A 61 9.72 2.17 0.44
C HIS A 61 8.60 1.37 -0.25
N ALA A 62 8.64 1.28 -1.57
CA ALA A 62 7.65 0.54 -2.35
C ALA A 62 7.61 -0.94 -1.96
N PHE A 63 8.76 -1.57 -1.77
CA PHE A 63 8.87 -2.95 -1.30
C PHE A 63 8.13 -3.15 0.03
N MET A 64 8.38 -2.30 1.03
CA MET A 64 7.71 -2.41 2.34
C MET A 64 6.20 -2.19 2.26
N GLN A 65 5.71 -1.32 1.38
CA GLN A 65 4.27 -1.10 1.20
C GLN A 65 3.61 -2.28 0.49
N ASN A 66 4.21 -2.76 -0.59
CA ASN A 66 3.74 -3.93 -1.33
C ASN A 66 3.70 -5.17 -0.44
N LEU A 67 4.72 -5.33 0.42
CA LEU A 67 4.77 -6.40 1.39
C LEU A 67 3.62 -6.29 2.40
N ARG A 68 3.38 -5.12 3.00
CA ARG A 68 2.24 -4.94 3.93
C ARG A 68 0.89 -5.22 3.25
N ARG A 69 0.73 -4.82 1.99
CA ARG A 69 -0.48 -5.05 1.20
C ARG A 69 -0.65 -6.49 0.72
N GLY A 70 0.42 -7.30 0.77
CA GLY A 70 0.38 -8.69 0.33
C GLY A 70 0.46 -8.82 -1.19
N HIS A 71 1.17 -7.91 -1.84
CA HIS A 71 1.43 -7.95 -3.29
C HIS A 71 2.61 -8.86 -3.66
N TYR A 72 3.12 -9.64 -2.71
CA TYR A 72 4.15 -10.66 -2.93
C TYR A 72 3.66 -11.98 -2.39
N GLU A 73 4.16 -13.06 -2.99
CA GLU A 73 4.00 -14.44 -2.49
C GLU A 73 4.94 -14.71 -1.29
N LEU A 74 5.04 -13.74 -0.38
CA LEU A 74 5.80 -13.84 0.88
C LEU A 74 4.84 -13.74 2.05
N ALA A 75 5.06 -14.54 3.09
CA ALA A 75 4.21 -14.58 4.27
C ALA A 75 2.71 -14.74 3.91
N THR A 76 2.43 -15.56 2.92
CA THR A 76 1.06 -15.92 2.52
C THR A 76 0.36 -16.63 3.68
N GLY A 77 -0.91 -16.30 3.92
CA GLY A 77 -1.68 -16.84 5.06
C GLY A 77 -1.36 -16.23 6.43
N VAL A 78 -0.38 -15.31 6.52
CA VAL A 78 -0.07 -14.60 7.78
C VAL A 78 -0.95 -13.36 7.91
N ALA A 79 -1.41 -13.09 9.14
CA ALA A 79 -2.16 -11.89 9.47
C ALA A 79 -1.40 -10.61 9.04
N PRO A 80 -2.07 -9.57 8.49
CA PRO A 80 -1.40 -8.39 7.95
C PRO A 80 -0.39 -7.71 8.88
N GLY A 81 -0.66 -7.69 10.19
CA GLY A 81 0.23 -7.11 11.21
C GLY A 81 1.56 -7.87 11.40
N LEU A 82 1.60 -9.15 11.05
CA LEU A 82 2.79 -10.01 11.19
C LEU A 82 3.52 -10.25 9.85
N ARG A 83 2.93 -9.83 8.74
CA ARG A 83 3.40 -10.11 7.38
C ARG A 83 4.83 -9.66 7.12
N VAL A 84 5.22 -8.49 7.63
CA VAL A 84 6.59 -7.98 7.48
C VAL A 84 7.59 -8.90 8.17
N ALA A 85 7.38 -9.22 9.44
CA ALA A 85 8.31 -10.06 10.21
C ALA A 85 8.42 -11.47 9.60
N ALA A 86 7.29 -12.07 9.22
CA ALA A 86 7.25 -13.38 8.59
C ALA A 86 7.98 -13.39 7.24
N ALA A 87 7.77 -12.37 6.39
CA ALA A 87 8.41 -12.30 5.08
C ALA A 87 9.93 -12.09 5.16
N PHE A 88 10.42 -11.31 6.14
CA PHE A 88 11.86 -11.21 6.39
C PHE A 88 12.45 -12.54 6.89
N THR A 89 11.71 -13.30 7.70
CA THR A 89 12.12 -14.64 8.14
C THR A 89 12.20 -15.62 6.96
N GLU A 90 11.23 -15.54 6.04
CA GLU A 90 11.20 -16.35 4.82
C GLU A 90 12.35 -15.99 3.88
N LEU A 91 12.57 -14.69 3.61
CA LEU A 91 13.67 -14.20 2.79
C LEU A 91 15.03 -14.63 3.34
N ALA A 92 15.23 -14.55 4.66
CA ALA A 92 16.49 -14.96 5.30
C ALA A 92 16.83 -16.46 5.13
N ARG A 93 15.85 -17.30 4.75
CA ARG A 93 16.09 -18.71 4.40
C ARG A 93 16.42 -18.91 2.92
N ALA A 94 16.11 -17.94 2.08
CA ALA A 94 16.25 -18.02 0.63
C ALA A 94 17.60 -17.47 0.11
N ILE A 95 18.38 -16.81 0.97
CA ILE A 95 19.73 -16.28 0.71
C ILE A 95 20.75 -16.93 1.63
#